data_AF-A0A085WEF5-F1
#
_entry.id   AF-A0A085WEF5-F1
#
_cell.length_a   1.000
_cell.length_b   1.000
_cell.length_c   1.000
_cell.angle_alpha   90.00
_cell.angle_beta   90.00
_cell.angle_gamma   90.00
#
_symmetry.space_group_name_H-M   'P 1'
#
loop_
_entity.id
_entity.type
_entity.pdbx_description
1 polymer ?
#
loop_
_entity_poly.entity_id
_entity_poly.type
_entity_poly.pdbx_seq_one_letter_code
_entity_poly.pdbx_strand_id
1 'polypeptide(L)' 'MKAAEILEALGQIEAAARVLEAAGRLPKWKKECIAKYSECQDEKWVGNCHDCLRRCQGQQKWPDDMCYDPRKRN' A
#
# COMPACT_ATOMS: atom_id res chain seq x y z
N MET A 1 14.99 34.10 -8.58
CA MET A 1 13.92 33.10 -8.80
C MET A 1 13.98 31.91 -7.83
N LYS A 2 15.16 31.50 -7.32
CA LYS A 2 15.32 30.41 -6.33
C LYS A 2 14.42 30.43 -5.08
N ALA A 3 14.06 31.60 -4.56
CA ALA A 3 13.24 31.68 -3.34
C ALA A 3 11.83 31.11 -3.54
N ALA A 4 11.23 31.29 -4.73
CA ALA A 4 9.92 30.73 -5.04
C ALA A 4 9.96 29.20 -5.20
N GLU A 5 11.00 28.69 -5.87
CA GLU A 5 11.22 27.25 -6.03
C GLU A 5 11.42 26.54 -4.67
N ILE A 6 12.12 27.18 -3.73
CA ILE A 6 12.31 26.67 -2.36
C ILE A 6 10.98 26.62 -1.61
N LEU A 7 10.14 27.65 -1.71
CA LEU A 7 8.84 27.67 -1.04
C LEU A 7 7.89 26.60 -1.60
N GLU A 8 7.91 26.36 -2.90
CA GLU A 8 7.13 25.27 -3.52
C GLU A 8 7.58 23.89 -3.01
N ALA A 9 8.89 23.63 -3.00
CA ALA A 9 9.44 22.37 -2.51
C ALA A 9 9.12 22.10 -1.03
N LEU A 10 9.16 23.13 -0.18
CA LEU A 10 8.77 23.02 1.23
C LEU A 10 7.31 22.61 1.40
N GLY A 11 6.41 23.14 0.57
CA GLY A 11 5.00 22.74 0.58
C GLY A 11 4.78 21.25 0.26
N GLN A 12 5.54 20.70 -0.68
CA GLN A 12 5.48 19.27 -1.01
C GLN A 12 5.95 18.38 0.14
N ILE A 13 6.98 18.81 0.88
CA ILE A 13 7.51 18.09 2.04
C ILE A 13 6.46 18.02 3.17
N GLU A 14 5.76 19.12 3.46
CA GLU A 14 4.68 19.11 4.46
C GLU A 14 3.53 18.17 4.08
N ALA A 15 3.14 18.14 2.80
CA ALA A 15 2.12 17.24 2.30
C ALA A 15 2.55 15.77 2.48
N ALA A 16 3.78 15.43 2.13
CA ALA A 16 4.33 14.09 2.30
C ALA A 16 4.38 13.67 3.79
N ALA A 17 4.78 14.57 4.69
CA ALA A 17 4.78 14.30 6.13
C ALA A 17 3.37 13.96 6.65
N ARG A 18 2.34 14.72 6.24
CA ARG A 18 0.94 14.43 6.61
C ARG A 18 0.48 13.06 6.12
N VAL A 19 0.89 12.65 4.92
CA VAL A 19 0.59 11.31 4.38
C VAL A 19 1.26 10.23 5.23
N LEU A 20 2.53 10.40 5.60
CA LEU A 20 3.26 9.45 6.45
C LEU A 20 2.60 9.31 7.84
N GLU A 21 2.23 10.42 8.47
CA GLU A 21 1.50 10.44 9.74
C GLU A 21 0.13 9.74 9.63
N ALA A 22 -0.61 9.99 8.55
CA ALA A 22 -1.87 9.31 8.29
C ALA A 22 -1.68 7.80 8.06
N ALA A 23 -0.64 7.41 7.33
CA ALA A 23 -0.28 6.01 7.12
C ALA A 23 0.07 5.31 8.44
N GLY A 24 0.79 5.99 9.34
CA GLY A 24 1.09 5.51 10.69
C GLY A 24 -0.15 5.15 11.51
N ARG A 25 -1.24 5.91 11.35
CA ARG A 25 -2.53 5.69 12.04
C ARG A 25 -3.42 4.62 11.42
N LEU A 26 -3.05 4.03 10.29
CA LEU A 26 -3.84 2.97 9.69
C LEU A 26 -3.88 1.72 10.59
N PRO A 27 -5.03 1.03 10.71
CA PRO A 27 -5.10 -0.26 11.36
C PRO A 27 -4.10 -1.25 10.76
N LYS A 28 -3.57 -2.16 11.60
CA LYS A 28 -2.56 -3.15 11.19
C LYS A 28 -2.98 -3.93 9.94
N TRP A 29 -4.23 -4.42 9.91
CA TRP A 29 -4.75 -5.17 8.77
C TRP A 29 -4.73 -4.37 7.46
N LYS A 30 -4.98 -3.06 7.52
CA LYS A 30 -5.02 -2.21 6.33
C LYS A 30 -3.62 -1.99 5.77
N LYS A 31 -2.64 -1.79 6.64
CA LYS A 31 -1.22 -1.75 6.27
C LYS A 31 -0.80 -3.06 5.59
N GLU A 32 -1.21 -4.20 6.15
CA GLU A 32 -0.95 -5.52 5.58
C GLU A 32 -1.60 -5.71 4.20
N CYS A 33 -2.89 -5.35 4.05
CA CYS A 33 -3.57 -5.43 2.75
C CYS A 33 -2.87 -4.57 1.69
N ILE A 34 -2.44 -3.35 2.04
CA ILE A 34 -1.76 -2.45 1.10
C ILE A 34 -0.38 -2.99 0.72
N ALA A 35 0.38 -3.50 1.69
CA ALA A 35 1.69 -4.09 1.45
C ALA A 35 1.59 -5.31 0.52
N LYS A 36 0.70 -6.26 0.83
CA LYS A 36 0.48 -7.46 -0.01
C LYS A 36 -0.10 -7.13 -1.37
N TYR A 37 -0.92 -6.09 -1.48
CA TYR A 37 -1.39 -5.61 -2.77
C TYR A 37 -0.24 -5.07 -3.63
N SER A 38 0.69 -4.29 -3.06
CA SER A 38 1.88 -3.84 -3.78
C SER A 38 2.73 -5.03 -4.22
N GLU A 39 3.02 -5.97 -3.32
CA GLU A 39 3.74 -7.21 -3.66
C GLU A 39 3.03 -7.99 -4.78
N CYS A 40 1.70 -8.10 -4.72
CA CYS A 40 0.91 -8.76 -5.76
C CYS A 40 1.01 -8.06 -7.12
N GLN A 41 1.08 -6.72 -7.16
CA GLN A 41 1.22 -5.97 -8.41
C GLN A 41 2.64 -6.03 -8.98
N ASP A 42 3.64 -5.99 -8.10
CA ASP A 42 5.06 -6.01 -8.48
C ASP A 42 5.53 -7.41 -8.87
N GLU A 43 4.88 -8.45 -8.34
CA GLU A 43 5.23 -9.85 -8.54
C GLU A 43 4.15 -10.65 -9.29
N LYS A 44 4.49 -11.86 -9.75
CA LYS A 44 3.55 -12.74 -10.47
C LYS A 44 2.74 -13.62 -9.50
N TRP A 45 2.00 -12.98 -8.60
CA TRP A 45 1.12 -13.70 -7.67
C TRP A 45 -0.03 -14.40 -8.40
N VAL A 46 -0.55 -15.45 -7.77
CA VAL A 46 -1.80 -16.08 -8.19
C VAL A 46 -2.98 -15.17 -7.79
N GLY A 47 -4.02 -15.11 -8.63
CA GLY A 47 -5.24 -14.32 -8.37
C GLY A 47 -5.20 -12.89 -8.92
N ASN A 48 -6.35 -12.21 -8.93
CA ASN A 48 -6.46 -10.81 -9.36
C ASN A 48 -6.23 -9.86 -8.17
N CYS A 49 -5.11 -9.13 -8.16
CA CYS A 49 -4.71 -8.28 -7.03
C CYS A 49 -5.78 -7.27 -6.58
N HIS A 50 -6.57 -6.71 -7.50
CA HIS A 50 -7.63 -5.77 -7.15
C HIS A 50 -8.80 -6.47 -6.45
N ASP A 51 -9.20 -7.65 -6.91
CA ASP A 51 -10.22 -8.46 -6.23
C ASP A 51 -9.73 -8.93 -4.86
N CYS A 52 -8.46 -9.32 -4.75
CA CYS A 52 -7.82 -9.68 -3.48
C CYS A 52 -7.87 -8.53 -2.48
N LEU A 53 -7.53 -7.31 -2.92
CA LEU A 53 -7.59 -6.11 -2.08
C LEU A 53 -9.02 -5.81 -1.63
N ARG A 54 -10.01 -5.92 -2.54
CA ARG A 54 -11.42 -5.70 -2.20
C ARG A 54 -11.90 -6.69 -1.14
N ARG A 55 -11.51 -7.96 -1.27
CA ARG A 55 -11.81 -9.02 -0.29
C ARG A 55 -11.09 -8.78 1.03
N CYS A 56 -9.82 -8.38 0.97
CA CYS A 56 -9.02 -8.00 2.13
C CYS A 56 -9.65 -6.89 2.95
N GLN A 57 -10.24 -5.88 2.30
CA GLN A 57 -10.96 -4.80 2.96
C GLN A 57 -12.24 -5.27 3.67
N GLY A 58 -12.98 -6.20 3.05
CA GLY A 58 -14.20 -6.77 3.64
C GLY A 58 -13.93 -7.66 4.85
N GLN A 59 -12.93 -8.54 4.76
CA GLN A 59 -12.61 -9.51 5.82
C GLN A 59 -11.49 -9.03 6.77
N GLN A 60 -10.90 -7.87 6.51
CA GLN A 60 -9.77 -7.29 7.25
C GLN A 60 -8.56 -8.22 7.37
N LYS A 61 -8.32 -9.03 6.34
CA LYS A 61 -7.20 -9.98 6.26
C LYS A 61 -6.97 -10.37 4.81
N TRP A 62 -5.71 -10.51 4.38
CA TRP A 62 -5.42 -10.92 3.01
C TRP A 62 -5.89 -12.35 2.71
N PRO A 63 -6.53 -12.60 1.54
CA PRO A 63 -6.99 -13.92 1.17
C PRO A 63 -5.84 -14.78 0.61
N ASP A 64 -4.95 -15.29 1.48
CA ASP A 64 -3.76 -16.08 1.10
C ASP A 64 -4.10 -17.40 0.37
N ASP A 65 -5.32 -17.90 0.53
CA ASP A 65 -5.82 -19.08 -0.17
C ASP A 65 -6.02 -18.80 -1.67
N MET A 66 -6.46 -17.59 -2.01
CA MET A 66 -6.74 -17.15 -3.38
C MET A 66 -5.58 -16.39 -4.01
N CYS A 67 -4.86 -15.62 -3.20
CA CYS A 67 -3.94 -14.60 -3.64
C CYS A 67 -2.61 -14.75 -2.93
N TYR A 68 -1.62 -15.32 -3.61
CA TYR A 68 -0.37 -15.72 -3.00
C TYR A 68 0.77 -15.72 -4.02
N ASP A 69 1.98 -15.50 -3.53
CA ASP A 69 3.18 -15.76 -4.31
C ASP A 69 3.36 -17.28 -4.46
N PRO A 70 3.31 -17.84 -5.69
CA PRO A 70 3.53 -19.26 -5.90
C PRO A 70 4.93 -19.73 -5.48
N ARG A 71 5.91 -18.82 -5.36
CA ARG A 71 7.28 -19.14 -4.91
C ARG A 71 7.40 -19.27 -3.39
N LYS A 72 6.48 -18.66 -2.64
CA LYS A 72 6.47 -18.70 -1.17
C LYS A 72 5.55 -19.81 -0.63
N ARG A 73 4.68 -20.38 -1.47
CA ARG A 73 3.73 -21.44 -1.12
C ARG A 73 4.33 -22.81 -1.47
N ASN A 74 5.24 -23.29 -0.62
CA ASN A 74 5.86 -24.62 -0.70
C ASN A 74 4.91 -25.71 -0.20
#